data_AF-A0A2P5B3T6-F1
#
_entry.id   AF-A0A2P5B3T6-F1
#
_cell.length_a   1.000
_cell.length_b   1.000
_cell.length_c   1.000
_cell.angle_alpha   90.00
_cell.angle_beta   90.00
_cell.angle_gamma   90.00
#
_symmetry.space_group_name_H-M   'P 1'
#
loop_
_entity.id
_entity.type
_entity.pdbx_description
1 polymer ?
#
loop_
_entity_poly.entity_id
_entity_poly.type
_entity_poly.pdbx_seq_one_letter_code
_entity_poly.pdbx_strand_id
1 'polypeptide(L)'
;VIASHPQHVSTSFMFNGGLFFVSFIYASCDYIAHRDLWDSLYSLCVGGPWLALGDFNSVMGAHETTGVLKRQSCEDFRAGVTICNLTDLDSQGPFYTWRGFQRGKIVMSHLDRAF
;
A
#
# COMPACT_ATOMS: atom_id res chain seq x y z
N VAL A 1 16.11 8.85 -7.75
CA VAL A 1 14.63 8.99 -7.69
C VAL A 1 14.10 8.79 -9.09
N ILE A 2 13.26 7.78 -9.29
CA ILE A 2 12.63 7.42 -10.56
C ILE A 2 11.30 8.16 -10.70
N ALA A 3 10.57 8.33 -9.61
CA ALA A 3 9.33 9.10 -9.58
C ALA A 3 9.13 9.76 -8.21
N SER A 4 8.47 10.91 -8.24
CA SER A 4 8.03 11.64 -7.06
C SER A 4 6.57 12.03 -7.28
N HIS A 5 5.70 11.53 -6.42
CA HIS A 5 4.27 11.73 -6.43
C HIS A 5 3.83 12.15 -5.01
N PRO A 6 2.74 12.91 -4.84
CA PRO A 6 2.28 13.30 -3.50
C PRO A 6 2.05 12.13 -2.52
N GLN A 7 1.85 10.92 -3.04
CA GLN A 7 1.58 9.71 -2.26
C GLN A 7 2.69 8.65 -2.32
N HIS A 8 3.74 8.85 -3.13
CA HIS A 8 4.88 7.93 -3.12
C HIS A 8 6.18 8.57 -3.64
N VAL A 9 7.31 8.05 -3.17
CA VAL A 9 8.62 8.31 -3.76
C VAL A 9 9.22 6.99 -4.17
N SER A 10 9.62 6.89 -5.44
CA SER A 10 10.17 5.67 -6.02
C SER A 10 11.61 5.89 -6.44
N THR A 11 12.47 4.91 -6.19
CA THR A 11 13.88 4.94 -6.59
C THR A 11 14.38 3.54 -6.92
N SER A 12 15.55 3.45 -7.53
CA SER A 12 16.29 2.19 -7.67
C SER A 12 17.59 2.23 -6.89
N PHE A 13 18.13 1.05 -6.62
CA PHE A 13 19.43 0.85 -6.00
C PHE A 13 20.08 -0.43 -6.53
N MET A 14 21.41 -0.50 -6.45
CA MET A 14 22.17 -1.69 -6.80
C MET A 14 22.39 -2.55 -5.54
N PHE A 15 22.12 -3.85 -5.64
CA PHE A 15 22.37 -4.80 -4.57
C PHE A 15 22.85 -6.13 -5.16
N ASN A 16 24.00 -6.62 -4.68
CA ASN A 16 24.65 -7.84 -5.18
C ASN A 16 24.76 -7.93 -6.72
N GLY A 17 25.00 -6.79 -7.39
CA GLY A 17 25.12 -6.71 -8.84
C GLY A 17 23.79 -6.67 -9.61
N GLY A 18 22.64 -6.78 -8.93
CA GLY A 18 21.31 -6.58 -9.50
C GLY A 18 20.77 -5.17 -9.27
N LEU A 19 19.94 -4.69 -10.20
CA LEU A 19 19.17 -3.44 -10.04
C LEU A 19 17.82 -3.76 -9.40
N PHE A 20 17.55 -3.14 -8.25
CA PHE A 20 16.31 -3.27 -7.49
C PHE A 20 15.56 -1.95 -7.48
N PHE A 21 14.24 -2.05 -7.35
CA PHE A 21 13.33 -0.90 -7.29
C PHE A 21 12.63 -0.88 -5.95
N VAL A 22 12.40 0.32 -5.43
CA VAL A 22 11.64 0.52 -4.19
C VAL A 22 10.71 1.71 -4.33
N SER A 23 9.47 1.55 -3.86
CA SER A 23 8.48 2.61 -3.73
C SER A 23 8.10 2.76 -2.27
N PHE A 24 8.37 3.92 -1.70
CA PHE A 24 7.92 4.31 -0.37
C PHE A 24 6.58 5.03 -0.50
N ILE A 25 5.54 4.46 0.09
CA ILE A 25 4.14 4.87 -0.12
C ILE A 25 3.58 5.46 1.17
N TYR A 26 2.89 6.60 1.02
CA TYR A 26 2.01 7.17 2.03
C TYR A 26 0.71 7.56 1.32
N ALA A 27 -0.23 6.61 1.30
CA ALA A 27 -1.47 6.74 0.56
C ALA A 27 -2.47 7.66 1.28
N SER A 28 -3.28 8.36 0.50
CA SER A 28 -4.38 9.18 1.01
C SER A 28 -5.52 8.30 1.53
N CYS A 29 -6.19 8.76 2.60
CA CYS A 29 -7.46 8.18 3.06
C CYS A 29 -8.64 8.47 2.11
N ASP A 30 -8.45 9.37 1.14
CA ASP A 30 -9.46 9.71 0.12
C ASP A 30 -9.41 8.72 -1.05
N TYR A 31 -10.55 8.09 -1.34
CA TYR A 31 -10.62 7.03 -2.34
C TYR A 31 -10.38 7.49 -3.78
N ILE A 32 -10.61 8.76 -4.10
CA ILE A 32 -10.35 9.31 -5.44
C ILE A 32 -8.85 9.48 -5.59
N ALA A 33 -8.20 10.15 -4.65
CA ALA A 33 -6.74 10.29 -4.63
C ALA A 33 -6.03 8.93 -4.63
N HIS A 34 -6.63 7.92 -4.01
CA HIS A 34 -6.07 6.57 -3.98
C HIS A 34 -5.99 5.90 -5.36
N ARG A 35 -6.86 6.26 -6.33
CA ARG A 35 -6.77 5.75 -7.70
C ARG A 35 -5.59 6.34 -8.45
N ASP A 36 -5.34 7.64 -8.27
CA ASP A 36 -4.19 8.32 -8.86
C ASP A 36 -2.86 7.71 -8.39
N LEU A 37 -2.80 7.21 -7.14
CA LEU A 37 -1.65 6.45 -6.65
C LEU A 37 -1.40 5.19 -7.49
N TRP A 38 -2.42 4.38 -7.74
CA TRP A 38 -2.28 3.13 -8.49
C TRP A 38 -1.91 3.36 -9.95
N ASP A 39 -2.52 4.37 -10.58
CA ASP A 39 -2.17 4.76 -11.95
C ASP A 39 -0.70 5.23 -12.03
N SER A 40 -0.24 6.04 -11.05
CA SER A 40 1.15 6.46 -10.95
C SER A 40 2.10 5.29 -10.76
N LEU A 41 1.80 4.36 -9.85
CA LEU A 41 2.63 3.17 -9.60
C LEU A 41 2.69 2.24 -10.82
N TYR A 42 1.55 2.00 -11.46
CA TYR A 42 1.48 1.20 -12.69
C TYR A 42 2.30 1.83 -13.83
N SER A 43 2.27 3.16 -13.95
CA SER A 43 3.02 3.89 -14.98
C SER A 43 4.55 3.79 -14.85
N LEU A 44 5.06 3.36 -13.69
CA LEU A 44 6.50 3.14 -13.48
C LEU A 44 7.03 2.00 -14.35
N CYS A 45 6.16 1.08 -14.80
CA CYS A 45 6.53 -0.05 -15.66
C CYS A 45 7.79 -0.79 -15.18
N VAL A 46 7.84 -1.11 -13.88
CA VAL A 46 9.03 -1.67 -13.25
C VAL A 46 9.32 -3.07 -13.81
N GLY A 47 10.46 -3.22 -14.48
CA GLY A 47 10.86 -4.46 -15.16
C GLY A 47 11.74 -5.41 -14.33
N GLY A 48 11.88 -5.19 -13.02
CA GLY A 48 12.76 -5.97 -12.14
C GLY A 48 12.19 -6.15 -10.73
N PRO A 49 12.97 -6.71 -9.79
CA PRO A 49 12.52 -6.87 -8.41
C PRO A 49 12.11 -5.53 -7.81
N TRP A 50 10.88 -5.47 -7.32
CA TRP A 50 10.26 -4.24 -6.84
C TRP A 50 9.69 -4.46 -5.45
N LEU A 51 10.12 -3.62 -4.51
CA LEU A 51 9.57 -3.56 -3.17
C LEU A 51 8.64 -2.34 -3.07
N ALA A 52 7.35 -2.56 -2.82
CA ALA A 52 6.40 -1.48 -2.56
C ALA A 52 5.98 -1.52 -1.10
N LEU A 53 6.36 -0.51 -0.32
CA LEU A 53 6.15 -0.52 1.13
C LEU A 53 5.67 0.82 1.69
N GLY A 54 4.93 0.77 2.78
CA GLY A 54 4.52 1.94 3.56
C GLY A 54 3.09 1.84 4.07
N ASP A 55 2.48 2.99 4.31
CA ASP A 55 1.10 3.12 4.79
C ASP A 55 0.15 3.27 3.60
N PHE A 56 -0.70 2.29 3.39
CA PHE A 56 -1.67 2.28 2.29
C PHE A 56 -3.04 2.84 2.69
N ASN A 57 -3.25 3.16 3.98
CA ASN A 57 -4.52 3.66 4.52
C ASN A 57 -5.76 2.85 4.09
N SER A 58 -5.56 1.58 3.73
CA SER A 58 -6.54 0.69 3.12
C SER A 58 -6.36 -0.74 3.61
N VAL A 59 -7.47 -1.48 3.67
CA VAL A 59 -7.49 -2.89 4.08
C VAL A 59 -7.95 -3.77 2.92
N MET A 60 -7.41 -4.99 2.80
CA MET A 60 -7.80 -6.00 1.82
C MET A 60 -9.10 -6.71 2.16
N GLY A 61 -9.59 -6.60 3.40
CA GLY A 61 -10.87 -7.20 3.78
C GLY A 61 -11.30 -6.91 5.20
N ALA A 62 -12.48 -7.43 5.56
CA ALA A 62 -13.04 -7.26 6.90
C ALA A 62 -12.21 -7.91 8.01
N HIS A 63 -11.38 -8.91 7.67
CA HIS A 63 -10.50 -9.58 8.64
C HIS A 63 -9.37 -8.68 9.13
N GLU A 64 -9.08 -7.59 8.42
CA GLU A 64 -7.99 -6.65 8.70
C GLU A 64 -8.44 -5.40 9.46
N THR A 65 -9.71 -5.30 9.83
CA THR A 65 -10.19 -4.16 10.63
C THR A 65 -11.29 -4.57 11.59
N THR A 66 -11.31 -3.97 12.77
CA THR A 66 -12.44 -4.06 13.70
C THR A 66 -13.51 -2.99 13.44
N GLY A 67 -13.26 -2.10 12.48
CA GLY A 67 -14.13 -0.99 12.10
C GLY A 67 -15.11 -1.33 10.98
N VAL A 68 -15.79 -0.30 10.47
CA VAL A 68 -16.71 -0.45 9.33
C VAL A 68 -15.90 -0.45 8.04
N LEU A 69 -16.01 -1.54 7.27
CA LEU A 69 -15.36 -1.66 5.98
C LEU A 69 -16.16 -0.91 4.89
N LYS A 70 -15.46 -0.06 4.12
CA LYS A 70 -15.98 0.45 2.84
C LYS A 70 -15.58 -0.54 1.74
N ARG A 71 -16.55 -1.33 1.26
CA ARG A 71 -16.30 -2.40 0.26
C ARG A 71 -15.55 -1.92 -0.97
N GLN A 72 -15.95 -0.77 -1.53
CA GLN A 72 -15.32 -0.21 -2.73
C GLN A 72 -13.84 0.12 -2.52
N SER A 73 -13.46 0.70 -1.38
CA SER A 73 -12.06 1.03 -1.08
C SER A 73 -11.18 -0.23 -0.99
N CYS A 74 -11.73 -1.30 -0.45
CA CYS A 74 -11.09 -2.61 -0.40
C CYS A 74 -10.98 -3.28 -1.78
N GLU A 75 -12.01 -3.15 -2.62
CA GLU A 75 -11.99 -3.63 -4.01
C GLU A 75 -10.96 -2.87 -4.86
N ASP A 76 -10.93 -1.54 -4.75
CA ASP A 76 -9.97 -0.68 -5.45
C ASP A 76 -8.52 -0.98 -4.98
N PHE A 77 -8.31 -1.19 -3.67
CA PHE A 77 -7.01 -1.58 -3.13
C PHE A 77 -6.51 -2.92 -3.70
N ARG A 78 -7.38 -3.95 -3.70
CA ARG A 78 -7.04 -5.26 -4.29
C ARG A 78 -6.79 -5.19 -5.79
N ALA A 79 -7.55 -4.37 -6.51
CA ALA A 79 -7.34 -4.14 -7.94
C ALA A 79 -5.97 -3.48 -8.21
N GLY A 80 -5.59 -2.49 -7.40
CA GLY A 80 -4.28 -1.83 -7.47
C GLY A 80 -3.11 -2.78 -7.21
N VAL A 81 -3.20 -3.60 -6.16
CA VAL A 81 -2.20 -4.65 -5.86
C VAL A 81 -2.09 -5.62 -7.04
N THR A 82 -3.22 -6.03 -7.62
CA THR A 82 -3.26 -6.96 -8.75
C THR A 82 -2.66 -6.35 -10.03
N ILE A 83 -3.02 -5.11 -10.38
CA ILE A 83 -2.56 -4.47 -11.63
C ILE A 83 -1.07 -4.17 -11.59
N CYS A 84 -0.54 -3.91 -10.39
CA CYS A 84 0.90 -3.73 -10.15
C CYS A 84 1.65 -5.06 -9.96
N ASN A 85 0.96 -6.20 -10.04
CA ASN A 85 1.51 -7.55 -9.83
C ASN A 85 2.30 -7.69 -8.52
N LEU A 86 1.76 -7.10 -7.45
CA LEU A 86 2.36 -7.09 -6.11
C LEU A 86 1.93 -8.33 -5.32
N THR A 87 2.86 -8.91 -4.57
CA THR A 87 2.61 -10.08 -3.71
C THR A 87 2.89 -9.71 -2.27
N ASP A 88 1.92 -9.88 -1.38
CA ASP A 88 2.04 -9.47 0.04
C ASP A 88 3.16 -10.26 0.73
N LEU A 89 4.05 -9.55 1.42
CA LEU A 89 5.09 -10.18 2.23
C LEU A 89 4.57 -10.41 3.64
N ASP A 90 4.80 -11.61 4.16
CA ASP A 90 4.42 -11.94 5.53
C ASP A 90 5.13 -11.00 6.53
N SER A 91 4.34 -10.32 7.36
CA SER A 91 4.85 -9.50 8.46
C SER A 91 4.97 -10.31 9.75
N GLN A 92 5.99 -10.01 10.55
CA GLN A 92 6.16 -10.56 11.88
C GLN A 92 5.82 -9.48 12.92
N GLY A 93 4.98 -9.82 13.91
CA GLY A 93 4.58 -8.91 14.97
C GLY A 93 3.07 -8.71 15.08
N PRO A 94 2.60 -7.58 15.63
CA PRO A 94 1.18 -7.28 15.74
C PRO A 94 0.50 -7.23 14.37
N PHE A 95 -0.60 -7.97 14.23
CA PHE A 95 -1.39 -7.98 13.00
C PHE A 95 -1.98 -6.60 12.67
N TYR A 96 -2.54 -5.89 13.65
CA TYR A 96 -3.00 -4.52 13.43
C TYR A 96 -1.84 -3.53 13.59
N THR A 97 -1.64 -2.69 12.58
CA THR A 97 -0.55 -1.69 12.56
C THR A 97 -1.05 -0.30 12.95
N TRP A 98 -2.37 -0.08 12.91
CA TRP A 98 -3.00 1.17 13.30
C TRP A 98 -4.06 0.95 14.38
N ARG A 99 -4.14 1.90 15.33
CA ARG A 99 -5.17 1.97 16.37
C ARG A 99 -5.71 3.40 16.46
N GLY A 100 -7.02 3.55 16.39
CA GLY A 100 -7.68 4.83 16.61
C GLY A 100 -9.02 4.69 17.34
N PHE A 101 -9.67 5.84 17.54
CA PHE A 101 -10.96 5.91 18.20
C PHE A 101 -11.97 6.56 17.25
N GLN A 102 -13.01 5.83 16.87
CA GLN A 102 -14.03 6.28 15.93
C GLN A 102 -15.42 5.95 16.46
N ARG A 103 -16.33 6.93 16.42
CA ARG A 103 -17.74 6.76 16.81
C ARG A 103 -17.92 6.11 18.19
N GLY A 104 -17.08 6.48 19.16
CA GLY A 104 -17.17 5.96 20.53
C GLY A 104 -16.54 4.58 20.75
N LYS A 105 -15.83 4.03 19.77
CA LYS A 105 -15.22 2.68 19.85
C LYS A 105 -13.75 2.73 19.41
N ILE A 106 -12.95 1.84 20.00
CA ILE A 106 -11.58 1.58 19.51
C ILE A 106 -11.69 0.81 18.21
N VAL A 107 -11.04 1.31 17.17
CA VAL A 107 -10.88 0.65 15.87
C VAL A 107 -9.41 0.32 15.69
N MET A 108 -9.12 -0.89 15.24
CA MET A 108 -7.78 -1.32 14.85
C MET A 108 -7.84 -1.76 13.39
N SER A 109 -6.78 -1.45 12.64
CA SER A 109 -6.69 -1.78 11.21
C SER A 109 -5.25 -2.17 10.83
N HIS A 110 -5.13 -3.04 9.85
CA HIS A 110 -3.84 -3.38 9.21
C HIS A 110 -3.66 -2.51 7.96
N LEU A 111 -2.89 -1.44 8.07
CA LEU A 111 -2.74 -0.40 7.03
C LEU A 111 -1.35 -0.38 6.40
N ASP A 112 -0.34 -0.85 7.13
CA ASP A 112 1.05 -0.81 6.72
C ASP A 112 1.46 -2.14 6.09
N ARG A 113 2.11 -2.11 4.93
CA ARG A 113 2.49 -3.31 4.18
C ARG A 113 3.83 -3.18 3.49
N ALA A 114 4.36 -4.35 3.12
CA ALA A 114 5.42 -4.49 2.14
C ALA A 114 5.01 -5.57 1.14
N PHE A 115 5.17 -5.26 -0.15
CA PHE A 115 4.94 -6.14 -1.28
C PHE A 115 6.23 -6.35 -2.05
#